data_AF-A0A7C2FU01-F1
#
_entry.id   AF-A0A7C2FU01-F1
#
_cell.length_a   1.000
_cell.length_b   1.000
_cell.length_c   1.000
_cell.angle_alpha   90.00
_cell.angle_beta   90.00
_cell.angle_gamma   90.00
#
_symmetry.space_group_name_H-M   'P 1'
#
loop_
_entity.id
_entity.type
_entity.pdbx_description
1 polymer ?
#
loop_
_entity_poly.entity_id
_entity_poly.type
_entity_poly.pdbx_seq_one_letter_code
_entity_poly.pdbx_strand_id
1 'polypeptide(L)' 'ELLRLGRSPSEPTLFAERATTPEERRVLAPLGEVARDRVAVASPAVWVIGEVVRVLEGAAREAGALALAEV' A
#
# COMPACT_ATOMS: atom_id res chain seq x y z
N GLU A 1 -13.17 11.32 -0.36
CA GLU A 1 -12.66 12.70 -0.50
C GLU A 1 -11.54 12.86 -1.52
N LEU A 2 -10.45 12.10 -1.46
CA LEU A 2 -9.31 12.26 -2.40
C LEU A 2 -9.67 12.10 -3.88
N LEU A 3 -10.55 11.15 -4.22
CA LEU A 3 -11.06 11.00 -5.60
C LEU A 3 -11.87 12.23 -6.05
N ARG A 4 -12.68 12.80 -5.14
CA ARG A 4 -13.47 14.02 -5.40
C ARG A 4 -12.58 15.22 -5.68
N LEU A 5 -11.40 15.27 -5.05
CA LEU A 5 -10.38 16.31 -5.22
C LEU A 5 -9.49 16.09 -6.45
N GLY A 6 -9.73 15.06 -7.26
CA GLY A 6 -9.06 14.86 -8.55
C GLY A 6 -7.92 13.86 -8.57
N ARG A 7 -7.67 13.09 -7.49
CA ARG A 7 -6.72 11.97 -7.56
C ARG A 7 -7.27 10.84 -8.43
N SER A 8 -6.37 10.16 -9.15
CA SER A 8 -6.77 9.05 -10.02
C SER A 8 -7.28 7.86 -9.20
N PRO A 9 -8.42 7.24 -9.54
CA PRO A 9 -8.85 5.98 -8.94
C PRO A 9 -7.86 4.82 -9.15
N SER A 10 -7.04 4.89 -10.20
CA SER A 10 -6.02 3.89 -10.50
C SER A 10 -4.69 4.14 -9.78
N GLU A 11 -4.58 5.23 -9.02
CA GLU A 11 -3.35 5.57 -8.33
C GLU A 11 -2.98 4.50 -7.30
N PRO A 12 -1.73 4.00 -7.29
CA PRO A 12 -1.33 2.95 -6.38
C PRO A 12 -1.21 3.47 -4.95
N THR A 13 -1.63 2.63 -3.99
CA THR A 13 -1.54 2.91 -2.55
C THR A 13 -1.01 1.70 -1.80
N LEU A 14 -0.44 1.96 -0.62
CA LEU A 14 0.10 0.95 0.28
C LEU A 14 -0.36 1.26 1.71
N PHE A 15 -0.93 0.27 2.40
CA PHE A 15 -1.03 0.27 3.85
C PHE A 15 0.09 -0.59 4.44
N ALA A 16 0.77 -0.10 5.48
CA ALA A 16 1.70 -0.86 6.30
C ALA A 16 1.17 -0.92 7.73
N GLU A 17 0.52 -2.03 8.09
CA GLU A 17 0.06 -2.31 9.45
C GLU A 17 1.23 -2.64 10.35
N ARG A 18 1.21 -2.17 11.60
CA ARG A 18 2.26 -2.44 12.62
C ARG A 18 3.66 -2.24 12.02
N ALA A 19 3.84 -1.13 11.31
CA ALA A 19 5.09 -0.85 10.59
C ALA A 19 6.29 -0.90 11.54
N THR A 20 7.42 -1.41 11.05
CA THR A 20 8.70 -1.65 11.74
C THR A 20 8.68 -2.75 12.82
N THR A 21 7.60 -3.53 12.91
CA THR A 21 7.48 -4.68 13.82
C THR A 21 7.66 -6.00 13.07
N PRO A 22 7.95 -7.11 13.77
CA PRO A 22 7.91 -8.44 13.18
C PRO A 22 6.55 -8.83 12.59
N GLU A 23 5.46 -8.25 13.11
CA GLU A 23 4.08 -8.49 12.66
C GLU A 23 3.63 -7.51 11.56
N GLU A 24 4.57 -6.80 10.92
CA GLU A 24 4.29 -5.85 9.85
C GLU A 24 3.56 -6.55 8.70
N ARG A 25 2.40 -6.01 8.31
CA ARG A 25 1.62 -6.49 7.16
C ARG A 25 1.41 -5.37 6.16
N ARG A 26 1.78 -5.62 4.91
CA ARG A 26 1.64 -4.65 3.82
C ARG A 26 0.48 -5.02 2.90
N VAL A 27 -0.37 -4.05 2.58
CA VAL A 27 -1.55 -4.23 1.72
C VAL A 27 -1.49 -3.21 0.59
N LEU A 28 -1.32 -3.72 -0.64
CA LEU A 28 -1.34 -2.92 -1.86
C LEU A 28 -2.77 -2.84 -2.41
N ALA A 29 -3.19 -1.64 -2.80
CA ALA A 29 -4.47 -1.44 -3.46
C ALA A 29 -4.49 -0.15 -4.30
N PRO A 30 -5.26 -0.09 -5.39
CA PRO A 30 -5.57 1.18 -6.04
C PRO A 30 -6.47 2.03 -5.13
N LEU A 31 -6.31 3.36 -5.18
CA LEU A 31 -7.09 4.32 -4.39
C LEU A 31 -8.60 4.13 -4.57
N GLY A 32 -9.04 3.73 -5.78
CA GLY A 32 -10.43 3.45 -6.10
C GLY A 32 -11.01 2.25 -5.34
N GLU A 33 -10.23 1.22 -5.03
CA GLU A 33 -10.70 0.07 -4.24
C GLU A 33 -10.84 0.44 -2.76
N VAL A 34 -9.93 1.27 -2.25
CA VAL A 34 -10.03 1.82 -0.88
C VAL A 34 -11.31 2.63 -0.73
N ALA A 35 -11.60 3.49 -1.71
CA ALA A 35 -12.82 4.31 -1.69
C ALA A 35 -14.14 3.50 -1.83
N ARG A 36 -14.06 2.22 -2.19
CA ARG A 36 -15.20 1.30 -2.30
C ARG A 36 -15.29 0.33 -1.11
N ASP A 37 -14.49 0.55 -0.06
CA ASP A 37 -14.42 -0.31 1.13
C ASP A 37 -14.06 -1.78 0.81
N ARG A 38 -13.25 -2.00 -0.23
CA ARG A 38 -12.83 -3.35 -0.67
C ARG A 38 -11.45 -3.77 -0.16
N VAL A 39 -10.85 -2.99 0.73
CA VAL A 39 -9.49 -3.22 1.23
C VAL A 39 -9.54 -3.41 2.74
N ALA A 40 -9.15 -4.60 3.21
CA ALA A 40 -9.15 -4.97 4.62
C ALA A 40 -7.80 -4.60 5.27
N VAL A 41 -7.86 -3.65 6.23
CA VAL A 41 -6.70 -3.14 6.97
C VAL A 41 -7.06 -2.96 8.44
N ALA A 42 -6.14 -3.30 9.34
CA ALA A 42 -6.27 -3.07 10.77
C ALA A 42 -5.34 -1.93 11.25
N SER A 43 -5.82 -1.12 12.20
CA SER A 43 -4.98 -0.15 12.90
C SER A 43 -4.04 -0.83 13.91
N PRO A 44 -2.84 -0.29 14.18
CA PRO A 44 -2.26 0.92 13.57
C PRO A 44 -1.67 0.61 12.18
N ALA A 45 -1.86 1.54 11.23
CA ALA A 45 -1.31 1.43 9.88
C ALA A 45 -0.84 2.78 9.34
N VAL A 46 0.24 2.76 8.56
CA VAL A 46 0.70 3.88 7.73
C VAL A 46 0.11 3.74 6.34
N TRP A 47 -0.50 4.80 5.79
CA TRP A 47 -1.07 4.80 4.45
C TRP A 47 -0.30 5.73 3.50
N VAL A 48 0.26 5.16 2.44
CA VAL A 48 1.03 5.87 1.39
C VAL A 48 0.24 5.86 0.09
N ILE A 49 0.16 7.00 -0.59
CA ILE A 49 -0.58 7.19 -1.85
C ILE A 49 0.32 7.85 -2.89
N GLY A 50 0.55 7.17 -4.01
CA GLY A 50 1.29 7.71 -5.16
C GLY A 50 2.22 6.70 -5.82
N GLU A 51 2.73 7.07 -6.99
CA GLU A 51 3.52 6.19 -7.88
C GLU A 51 4.78 5.58 -7.23
N VAL A 52 5.32 6.20 -6.16
CA VAL A 52 6.44 5.64 -5.38
C VAL A 52 6.15 4.23 -4.84
N VAL A 53 4.88 3.87 -4.66
CA VAL A 53 4.47 2.52 -4.25
C VAL A 53 4.91 1.45 -5.26
N ARG A 54 4.93 1.75 -6.56
CA ARG A 54 5.35 0.80 -7.61
C ARG A 54 6.84 0.48 -7.58
N VAL A 55 7.65 1.38 -7.05
CA VAL A 55 9.09 1.12 -6.86
C VAL A 55 9.29 -0.09 -5.94
N LEU A 56 8.39 -0.28 -4.96
CA LEU A 56 8.42 -1.42 -4.05
C LEU A 56 8.03 -2.73 -4.77
N GLU A 57 7.04 -2.70 -5.67
CA GLU A 57 6.67 -3.86 -6.50
C GLU A 57 7.83 -4.31 -7.40
N GLY A 58 8.58 -3.34 -7.97
CA GLY A 58 9.79 -3.61 -8.75
C GLY A 58 10.94 -4.15 -7.89
N ALA A 59 11.17 -3.56 -6.71
CA ALA A 59 12.23 -3.96 -5.79
C ALA A 59 12.02 -5.35 -5.16
N ALA A 60 10.76 -5.78 -5.01
CA ALA A 60 10.42 -7.13 -4.56
C ALA A 60 10.82 -8.22 -5.57
N ARG A 61 10.81 -7.88 -6.87
CA ARG A 61 11.18 -8.80 -7.97
C ARG A 61 12.68 -9.11 -8.03
N GLU A 62 13.52 -8.21 -7.52
CA GLU A 62 14.99 -8.36 -7.52
C GLU A 62 15.55 -8.87 -6.18
N ALA A 63 14.66 -9.31 -5.27
CA ALA A 63 14.97 -10.11 -4.08
C ALA A 63 16.19 -9.64 -3.26
N GLY A 64 16.05 -8.48 -2.61
CA GLY A 64 16.99 -8.06 -1.56
C GLY A 64 16.89 -6.61 -1.12
N ALA A 65 16.44 -5.70 -1.98
CA ALA A 65 16.52 -4.28 -1.66
C ALA A 65 15.47 -3.83 -0.61
N LEU A 66 14.25 -4.36 -0.63
CA LEU A 66 13.17 -3.88 0.27
C LEU A 66 12.04 -4.93 0.41
N ALA A 67 12.33 -6.06 1.07
CA ALA A 67 11.42 -7.22 1.08
C ALA A 67 9.95 -6.85 1.38
N LEU A 68 9.09 -7.21 0.43
CA LEU A 68 7.61 -7.28 0.53
C LEU A 68 7.14 -8.74 0.69
N ALA A 69 8.07 -9.67 0.96
CA ALA A 69 7.75 -11.09 1.03
C ALA A 69 7.15 -11.45 2.40
N GLU A 70 6.11 -12.27 2.31
CA GLU A 70 5.24 -12.80 3.36
C GLU A 70 6.00 -13.33 4.59
N VAL A 71 5.48 -12.99 5.78
CA VAL A 71 5.62 -13.80 7.00
C VAL A 71 4.32 -14.57 7.19
#